data_AF-A0A1B6GEQ9-F1
#
_entry.id   AF-A0A1B6GEQ9-F1
#
_cell.length_a   1.000
_cell.length_b   1.000
_cell.length_c   1.000
_cell.angle_alpha   90.00
_cell.angle_beta   90.00
_cell.angle_gamma   90.00
#
_symmetry.space_group_name_H-M   'P 1'
#
loop_
_entity.id
_entity.type
_entity.pdbx_description
1 polymer ?
#
loop_
_entity_poly.entity_id
_entity_poly.type
_entity_poly.pdbx_seq_one_letter_code
_entity_poly.pdbx_strand_id
1 'polypeptide(L)'
;LGVINLETDTSKYSQVFKVSKSIPHPAYKSPNKWHDIALIKLNKKVEFTPFVRPACLDYEGEVIQDTAVATGWGYTDNNIDRGSQDLMKVELDIAERSQCDKV
;
A
#
# COMPACT_ATOMS: atom_id res chain seq x y z
N LEU A 1 1.90 7.89 -8.82
CA LEU A 1 2.29 8.27 -7.45
C LEU A 1 1.71 9.65 -7.14
N GLY A 2 1.29 9.93 -5.89
CA GLY A 2 0.75 11.24 -5.50
C GLY A 2 -0.70 11.52 -5.93
N VAL A 3 -1.48 10.47 -6.21
CA VAL A 3 -2.92 10.58 -6.51
C VAL A 3 -3.67 10.63 -5.18
N ILE A 4 -4.69 11.49 -5.07
CA ILE A 4 -5.57 11.60 -3.89
C ILE A 4 -7.04 11.34 -4.23
N ASN A 5 -7.43 11.51 -5.49
CA ASN A 5 -8.77 11.21 -5.98
C ASN A 5 -8.67 10.55 -7.37
N LEU A 6 -9.51 9.54 -7.63
CA LEU A 6 -9.43 8.68 -8.82
C LEU A 6 -10.17 9.23 -10.05
N GLU A 7 -11.14 10.13 -9.87
CA GLU A 7 -11.97 10.70 -10.94
C GLU A 7 -11.49 12.10 -11.38
N THR A 8 -10.93 12.85 -10.45
CA THR A 8 -10.52 14.25 -10.68
C THR A 8 -9.09 14.34 -11.21
N ASP A 9 -8.81 15.43 -11.92
CA ASP A 9 -7.47 15.71 -12.41
C ASP A 9 -6.51 16.04 -11.26
N THR A 10 -5.62 15.10 -10.96
CA THR A 10 -4.54 15.25 -9.98
C THR A 10 -3.18 15.43 -10.65
N SER A 11 -3.12 15.74 -11.95
CA SER A 11 -1.88 15.88 -12.74
C SER A 11 -0.90 16.91 -12.18
N LYS A 12 -1.40 17.93 -11.48
CA LYS A 12 -0.56 18.93 -10.79
C LYS A 12 0.33 18.33 -9.70
N TYR A 13 -0.10 17.24 -9.07
CA TYR A 13 0.57 16.64 -7.90
C TYR A 13 1.09 15.23 -8.17
N SER A 14 0.48 14.54 -9.14
CA SER A 14 0.75 13.14 -9.43
C SER A 14 1.81 12.95 -10.51
N GLN A 15 2.51 11.81 -10.42
CA GLN A 15 3.51 11.40 -11.39
C GLN A 15 3.20 9.99 -11.91
N VAL A 16 3.20 9.84 -13.23
CA VAL A 16 2.93 8.57 -13.93
C VAL A 16 4.24 7.95 -14.42
N PHE A 17 4.38 6.64 -14.21
CA PHE A 17 5.57 5.86 -14.55
C PHE A 17 5.18 4.57 -15.26
N LYS A 18 6.05 4.08 -16.14
CA LYS A 18 5.96 2.70 -16.65
C LYS A 18 6.72 1.77 -15.72
N VAL A 19 6.24 0.54 -15.59
CA VAL A 19 6.98 -0.53 -14.92
C VAL A 19 8.08 -1.03 -15.85
N SER A 20 9.33 -0.93 -15.42
CA SER A 20 10.49 -1.49 -16.14
C SER A 20 10.74 -2.94 -15.79
N LYS A 21 10.52 -3.33 -14.53
CA LYS A 21 10.69 -4.70 -14.07
C LYS A 21 9.78 -5.01 -12.88
N SER A 22 9.18 -6.19 -12.89
CA SER A 22 8.55 -6.82 -11.73
C SER A 22 9.50 -7.89 -11.18
N ILE A 23 9.74 -7.88 -9.87
CA ILE A 23 10.68 -8.79 -9.20
C ILE A 23 9.93 -9.43 -8.02
N PRO A 24 9.23 -10.55 -8.23
CA PRO A 24 8.57 -11.26 -7.13
C PRO A 24 9.61 -11.89 -6.20
N HIS A 25 9.23 -12.12 -4.94
CA HIS A 25 10.08 -12.87 -4.01
C HIS A 25 10.39 -14.27 -4.60
N PRO A 26 11.66 -14.72 -4.60
CA PRO A 26 12.06 -15.97 -5.27
C PRO A 26 11.37 -17.23 -4.71
N ALA A 27 10.92 -17.18 -3.46
CA ALA A 27 10.20 -18.27 -2.82
C ALA A 27 8.66 -18.20 -2.93
N TYR A 28 8.10 -17.14 -3.54
CA TYR A 28 6.65 -17.03 -3.74
C TYR A 28 6.16 -18.11 -4.70
N LYS A 29 5.09 -18.83 -4.32
CA LYS A 29 4.47 -19.87 -5.15
C LYS A 29 2.94 -19.84 -5.00
N SER A 30 2.24 -19.44 -6.05
CA SER A 30 0.78 -19.57 -6.14
C SER A 30 0.34 -21.04 -6.07
N PRO A 31 -0.82 -21.38 -5.46
CA PRO A 31 -1.83 -20.49 -4.87
C PRO A 31 -1.52 -20.06 -3.42
N ASN A 32 -0.35 -20.45 -2.90
CA ASN A 32 0.04 -20.13 -1.54
C ASN A 32 0.27 -18.62 -1.36
N LYS A 33 0.04 -18.13 -0.14
CA LYS A 33 0.20 -16.74 0.28
C LYS A 33 1.51 -16.49 1.05
N TRP A 34 2.35 -17.52 1.24
CA TRP A 34 3.70 -17.31 1.80
C TRP A 34 4.59 -16.50 0.85
N HIS A 35 5.37 -15.59 1.43
CA HIS A 35 6.25 -14.67 0.71
C HIS A 35 5.53 -13.80 -0.34
N ASP A 36 4.30 -13.38 -0.05
CA ASP A 36 3.51 -12.50 -0.92
C ASP A 36 4.05 -11.05 -0.87
N ILE A 37 5.22 -10.87 -1.50
CA ILE A 37 5.95 -9.59 -1.61
C ILE A 37 6.70 -9.53 -2.95
N ALA A 38 6.77 -8.33 -3.53
CA ALA A 38 7.50 -8.07 -4.77
C ALA A 38 8.07 -6.65 -4.80
N LEU A 39 9.15 -6.46 -5.58
CA LEU A 39 9.68 -5.14 -5.91
C LEU A 39 9.29 -4.74 -7.33
N ILE A 40 8.88 -3.48 -7.50
CA ILE A 40 8.59 -2.87 -8.80
C ILE A 40 9.66 -1.84 -9.12
N LYS A 41 10.41 -2.05 -10.21
CA LYS A 41 11.37 -1.07 -10.73
C LYS A 41 10.69 -0.17 -11.75
N LEU A 42 10.70 1.14 -11.49
CA LEU A 42 10.17 2.15 -12.42
C LEU A 42 11.13 2.43 -13.57
N ASN A 43 10.60 2.90 -14.70
CA ASN A 43 11.40 3.21 -15.90
C ASN A 43 12.26 4.48 -15.79
N LYS A 44 11.98 5.35 -14.82
CA LYS A 44 12.74 6.58 -14.53
C LYS A 44 12.69 6.89 -13.03
N LYS A 45 13.59 7.76 -12.56
CA LYS A 45 13.62 8.21 -11.16
C LYS A 45 12.35 8.99 -10.81
N VAL A 46 11.92 8.89 -9.55
CA VAL A 46 10.80 9.64 -8.98
C VAL A 46 11.29 11.01 -8.50
N GLU A 47 10.52 12.05 -8.74
CA GLU A 47 10.76 13.37 -8.16
C GLU A 47 10.03 13.47 -6.82
N PHE A 48 10.75 13.84 -5.75
CA PHE A 48 10.12 14.02 -4.45
C PHE A 48 9.47 15.38 -4.34
N THR A 49 8.22 15.38 -3.87
CA THR A 49 7.39 16.58 -3.72
C THR A 49 6.66 16.52 -2.37
N PRO A 50 5.90 17.55 -1.99
CA PRO A 50 5.00 17.44 -0.84
C PRO A 50 3.97 16.30 -0.95
N PHE A 51 3.67 15.83 -2.16
CA PHE A 51 2.66 14.78 -2.43
C PHE A 51 3.28 13.41 -2.75
N VAL A 52 4.60 13.34 -2.95
CA VAL A 52 5.32 12.10 -3.29
C VAL A 52 6.56 12.00 -2.41
N ARG A 53 6.51 11.11 -1.42
CA ARG A 53 7.61 10.78 -0.52
C ARG A 53 7.69 9.28 -0.29
N PRO A 54 8.89 8.73 -0.04
CA PRO A 54 9.03 7.33 0.33
C PRO A 54 8.51 7.07 1.74
N ALA A 55 7.96 5.88 1.97
CA ALA A 55 7.75 5.36 3.31
C ALA A 55 9.07 4.84 3.89
N CYS A 56 9.20 4.86 5.21
CA CYS A 56 10.32 4.21 5.89
C CYS A 56 10.13 2.69 5.86
N LEU A 57 11.22 1.95 5.67
CA LEU A 57 11.23 0.50 5.85
C LEU A 57 11.74 0.19 7.25
N ASP A 58 10.96 -0.54 8.01
CA ASP A 58 11.44 -1.16 9.24
C ASP A 58 12.29 -2.39 8.88
N TYR A 59 13.56 -2.36 9.27
CA TYR A 59 14.53 -3.42 9.00
C TYR A 59 15.03 -4.09 10.28
N GLU A 60 14.65 -3.59 11.46
CA GLU A 60 15.14 -4.09 12.75
C GLU A 60 14.24 -5.19 13.32
N GLY A 61 13.01 -5.33 12.78
CA GLY A 61 12.16 -6.49 13.02
C GLY A 61 11.32 -6.42 14.29
N GLU A 62 11.31 -5.28 14.98
CA GLU A 62 10.42 -5.02 16.11
C GLU A 62 9.33 -4.03 15.68
N VAL A 63 8.09 -4.51 15.57
CA VAL A 63 6.93 -3.63 15.40
C VAL A 63 6.61 -3.04 16.78
N ILE A 64 7.19 -1.88 17.08
CA ILE A 64 7.03 -1.16 18.37
C ILE A 64 5.76 -0.29 18.35
N GLN A 65 4.74 -0.64 17.56
CA GLN A 65 3.55 0.21 17.40
C GLN A 65 2.28 -0.56 17.77
N ASP A 66 1.54 -0.01 18.72
CA ASP A 66 0.23 -0.53 19.14
C ASP A 66 -0.87 -0.26 18.10
N THR A 67 -0.64 0.71 17.20
CA THR A 67 -1.58 1.08 16.15
C THR A 67 -0.91 1.15 14.78
N ALA A 68 -1.69 0.97 13.72
CA ALA A 68 -1.28 1.16 12.34
C ALA A 68 -2.32 1.93 11.55
N VAL A 69 -1.88 2.63 10.51
CA VAL A 69 -2.76 3.34 9.58
C VAL A 69 -2.84 2.57 8.26
N ALA A 70 -4.03 2.10 7.92
CA ALA A 70 -4.33 1.56 6.59
C ALA A 70 -4.91 2.69 5.71
N THR A 71 -4.51 2.73 4.44
CA THR A 71 -4.98 3.75 3.48
C THR A 71 -5.34 3.12 2.14
N GLY A 72 -6.30 3.72 1.43
CA GLY A 72 -6.70 3.27 0.09
C GLY A 72 -8.01 3.86 -0.40
N TRP A 73 -8.39 3.45 -1.61
CA TRP A 73 -9.65 3.81 -2.29
C TRP A 73 -10.66 2.64 -2.30
N GLY A 74 -10.48 1.68 -1.40
CA GLY A 74 -11.27 0.45 -1.34
C GLY A 74 -12.72 0.67 -0.91
N TYR A 75 -13.45 -0.43 -0.76
CA TYR A 75 -14.77 -0.44 -0.17
C TYR A 75 -14.68 -0.05 1.31
N THR A 76 -15.47 0.94 1.73
CA THR A 76 -15.58 1.40 3.12
C THR A 76 -16.76 0.76 3.87
N ASP A 77 -17.62 0.02 3.18
CA ASP A 77 -18.75 -0.74 3.72
C ASP A 77 -18.98 -2.00 2.87
N ASN A 78 -19.67 -2.99 3.42
CA ASN A 78 -20.03 -4.22 2.71
C ASN A 78 -21.23 -4.05 1.75
N ASN A 79 -21.97 -2.94 1.86
CA ASN A 79 -23.19 -2.68 1.09
C ASN A 79 -23.01 -1.66 -0.05
N ILE A 80 -21.77 -1.37 -0.43
CA ILE A 80 -21.47 -0.40 -1.49
C ILE A 80 -20.89 -1.10 -2.72
N ASP A 81 -21.39 -0.72 -3.90
CA ASP A 81 -21.02 -1.35 -5.17
C ASP A 81 -19.72 -0.80 -5.77
N ARG A 82 -19.17 0.29 -5.19
CA ARG A 82 -17.91 0.90 -5.62
C ARG A 82 -17.07 1.38 -4.44
N GLY A 83 -15.76 1.35 -4.61
CA GLY A 83 -14.81 1.95 -3.66
C GLY A 83 -14.87 3.48 -3.64
N SER A 84 -14.24 4.07 -2.62
CA SER A 84 -14.13 5.52 -2.48
C SER A 84 -13.36 6.15 -3.64
N GLN A 85 -13.81 7.31 -4.13
CA GLN A 85 -13.06 8.08 -5.12
C GLN A 85 -11.94 8.89 -4.45
N ASP A 86 -12.11 9.26 -3.19
CA ASP A 86 -11.13 9.94 -2.38
C ASP A 86 -10.28 8.95 -1.58
N LEU A 87 -9.01 9.27 -1.38
CA LEU A 87 -8.10 8.46 -0.58
C LEU A 87 -8.56 8.49 0.88
N MET A 88 -8.91 7.33 1.41
CA MET A 88 -9.35 7.17 2.79
C MET A 88 -8.22 6.63 3.66
N LYS A 89 -8.36 6.83 4.97
CA LYS A 89 -7.51 6.23 6.00
C LYS A 89 -8.34 5.72 7.17
N VAL A 90 -7.83 4.70 7.83
CA VAL A 90 -8.35 4.20 9.10
C VAL A 90 -7.18 3.89 10.03
N GLU A 91 -7.35 4.21 11.31
CA GLU A 91 -6.44 3.81 12.37
C GLU A 91 -6.93 2.49 12.96
N LEU A 92 -6.02 1.52 13.11
CA LEU A 92 -6.30 0.16 13.53
C LEU A 92 -5.40 -0.20 14.70
N ASP A 93 -5.96 -0.90 15.67
CA ASP A 93 -5.18 -1.50 16.75
C ASP A 93 -4.49 -2.77 16.24
N ILE A 94 -3.21 -2.94 16.58
CA ILE A 94 -2.45 -4.14 16.24
C ILE A 94 -2.82 -5.25 17.22
N ALA A 95 -3.45 -6.30 16.70
CA ALA A 95 -3.75 -7.50 17.48
C ALA A 95 -2.50 -8.36 17.66
N GLU A 96 -2.39 -9.01 18.83
CA GLU A 96 -1.35 -10.01 19.04
C GLU A 96 -1.54 -11.18 18.07
N ARG A 97 -0.44 -11.71 17.55
CA ARG A 97 -0.47 -12.88 16.66
C ARG A 97 -1.24 -14.06 17.25
N SER A 98 -1.13 -14.27 18.56
CA SER A 98 -1.83 -15.33 19.30
C SER A 98 -3.35 -15.23 19.22
N GLN A 99 -3.89 -14.03 18.98
CA GLN A 99 -5.32 -13.78 18.80
C GLN A 99 -5.73 -14.04 17.35
N CYS A 100 -4.92 -13.64 16.38
CA CYS A 100 -5.17 -13.89 14.96
C CYS A 100 -5.15 -15.38 14.61
N ASP A 101 -4.24 -16.16 15.21
CA ASP A 101 -4.10 -17.61 14.94
C ASP A 101 -5.32 -18.44 15.40
N LYS A 102 -6.28 -17.83 16.12
CA LYS A 102 -7.50 -18.49 16.60
C LYS A 102 -8.73 -18.27 15.70
N VAL A 103 -8.60 -17.44 14.67
CA VAL A 103 -9.66 -17.09 13.70
C VAL A 103 -9.60 -18.04 12.51
#